data_AF-X0YLU1-F1
#
_entry.id   AF-X0YLU1-F1
#
_cell.length_a   1.000
_cell.length_b   1.000
_cell.length_c   1.000
_cell.angle_alpha   90.00
_cell.angle_beta   90.00
_cell.angle_gamma   90.00
#
_symmetry.space_group_name_H-M   'P 1'
#
loop_
_entity.id
_entity.type
_entity.pdbx_description
1 polymer ?
#
loop_
_entity_poly.entity_id
_entity_poly.type
_entity_poly.pdbx_seq_one_letter_code
_entity_poly.pdbx_strand_id
1 'polypeptide(L)'
;IGTKVNGRLVPFNYQLKNGDVVEIMSTKRARGPSRDWLSPHLGYIKTSHAREKIRQWFKKQERTENIERGREILEKEVRHLGIKLSERERLAKLFKYDNLDDFLVAIGYGGITTRQIALKLTAQQEQPSEVTEVVLPKRPVSAIKVLGVGDMLTQLAQCCHPVPGDRIIGYVTRSRGVTIHRQDCHNVIGEDEKERLIPVEWAQTDSLYPVSIQVEAWDRVGLMRDI
;
A
#
# COMPACT_ATOMS: atom_id res chain seq x y z
N ILE A 1 37.32 -15.17 -10.84
CA ILE A 1 36.97 -13.81 -11.29
C ILE A 1 36.65 -13.02 -10.03
N GLY A 2 37.21 -11.83 -9.86
CA GLY A 2 37.06 -11.04 -8.64
C GLY A 2 37.45 -9.59 -8.88
N THR A 3 37.22 -8.73 -7.90
CA THR A 3 37.51 -7.30 -7.98
C THR A 3 38.38 -6.90 -6.80
N LYS A 4 39.43 -6.11 -7.05
CA LYS A 4 40.17 -5.39 -6.01
C LYS A 4 39.83 -3.91 -6.09
N VAL A 5 39.70 -3.28 -4.93
CA VAL A 5 39.55 -1.83 -4.80
C VAL A 5 40.66 -1.35 -3.88
N ASN A 6 41.46 -0.39 -4.35
CA ASN A 6 42.61 0.17 -3.63
C ASN A 6 43.57 -0.94 -3.13
N GLY A 7 43.84 -1.94 -3.99
CA GLY A 7 44.73 -3.07 -3.70
C GLY A 7 44.16 -4.19 -2.83
N ARG A 8 42.94 -4.04 -2.27
CA ARG A 8 42.29 -5.05 -1.41
C ARG A 8 41.16 -5.76 -2.14
N LEU A 9 41.01 -7.08 -1.91
CA LEU A 9 39.87 -7.83 -2.42
C LEU A 9 38.58 -7.37 -1.75
N VAL A 10 37.56 -7.07 -2.54
CA VAL A 10 36.25 -6.65 -2.06
C VAL A 10 35.15 -7.60 -2.57
N PRO A 11 34.05 -7.77 -1.84
CA PRO A 11 32.92 -8.54 -2.32
C PRO A 11 32.23 -7.83 -3.49
N PHE A 12 31.53 -8.59 -4.34
CA PHE A 12 30.85 -8.05 -5.55
C PHE A 12 29.72 -7.06 -5.26
N ASN A 13 29.19 -7.02 -4.04
CA ASN A 13 28.16 -6.08 -3.61
C ASN A 13 28.75 -4.77 -3.03
N TYR A 14 30.08 -4.60 -3.02
CA TYR A 14 30.72 -3.36 -2.61
C TYR A 14 30.28 -2.20 -3.52
N GLN A 15 29.88 -1.09 -2.90
CA GLN A 15 29.49 0.12 -3.62
C GLN A 15 30.72 1.02 -3.79
N LEU A 16 31.09 1.26 -5.05
CA LEU A 16 32.21 2.11 -5.42
C LEU A 16 31.99 3.55 -4.94
N LYS A 17 33.07 4.17 -4.46
CA LYS A 17 33.12 5.58 -4.07
C LYS A 17 33.98 6.38 -5.05
N ASN A 18 33.76 7.68 -5.07
CA ASN A 18 34.58 8.58 -5.88
C ASN A 18 36.04 8.52 -5.41
N GLY A 19 36.97 8.35 -6.36
CA GLY A 19 38.40 8.21 -6.07
C GLY A 19 38.87 6.77 -5.85
N ASP A 20 37.98 5.77 -5.86
CA ASP A 20 38.37 4.36 -5.79
C ASP A 20 39.11 3.91 -7.06
N VAL A 21 40.26 3.27 -6.89
CA VAL A 21 40.98 2.60 -7.98
C VAL A 21 40.52 1.14 -8.04
N VAL A 22 39.92 0.75 -9.16
CA VAL A 22 39.31 -0.56 -9.36
C VAL A 22 40.17 -1.43 -10.28
N GLU A 23 40.55 -2.60 -9.81
CA GLU A 23 41.21 -3.64 -10.60
C GLU A 23 40.29 -4.84 -10.80
N ILE A 24 40.07 -5.22 -12.05
CA ILE A 24 39.19 -6.33 -12.43
C ILE A 24 40.04 -7.57 -12.76
N MET A 25 39.87 -8.64 -11.98
CA MET A 25 40.54 -9.92 -12.23
C MET A 25 39.69 -10.80 -13.15
N SER A 26 40.03 -10.81 -14.44
CA SER A 26 39.35 -11.62 -15.47
C SER A 26 40.01 -13.00 -15.64
N THR A 27 39.27 -13.95 -16.22
CA THR A 27 39.80 -15.27 -16.58
C THR A 27 39.77 -15.45 -18.10
N LYS A 28 40.79 -16.09 -18.67
CA LYS A 28 40.84 -16.37 -20.12
C LYS A 28 39.81 -17.41 -20.60
N ARG A 29 39.25 -18.22 -19.69
CA ARG A 29 38.14 -19.13 -20.03
C ARG A 29 36.86 -18.33 -20.14
N ALA A 30 36.12 -18.54 -21.24
CA ALA A 30 34.83 -17.92 -21.47
C ALA A 30 33.80 -18.41 -20.44
N ARG A 31 33.68 -17.70 -19.32
CA ARG A 31 32.51 -17.75 -18.45
C ARG A 31 31.76 -16.44 -18.65
N GLY A 32 30.56 -16.54 -19.20
CA GLY A 32 29.63 -15.42 -19.31
C GLY A 32 29.15 -14.92 -17.93
N PRO A 33 28.31 -13.87 -17.90
CA PRO A 33 27.68 -13.40 -16.67
C PRO A 33 26.85 -14.50 -16.01
N SER A 34 26.73 -14.46 -14.68
CA SER A 34 25.72 -15.26 -13.98
C SER A 34 24.37 -14.57 -14.04
N ARG A 35 23.28 -15.35 -14.15
CA ARG A 35 21.91 -14.83 -14.07
C ARG A 35 21.61 -14.25 -12.69
N ASP A 36 22.28 -14.73 -11.65
CA ASP A 36 22.18 -14.19 -10.28
C ASP A 36 22.55 -12.71 -10.20
N TRP A 37 23.30 -12.19 -11.17
CA TRP A 37 23.60 -10.76 -11.24
C TRP A 37 22.35 -9.91 -11.43
N LEU A 38 21.32 -10.44 -12.10
CA LEU A 38 20.04 -9.77 -12.31
C LEU A 38 19.13 -9.82 -11.07
N SER A 39 19.44 -10.66 -10.07
CA SER A 39 18.67 -10.79 -8.84
C SER A 39 18.77 -9.52 -7.98
N PRO A 40 17.65 -8.79 -7.74
CA PRO A 40 17.70 -7.52 -7.02
C PRO A 40 18.21 -7.65 -5.57
N HIS A 41 17.93 -8.78 -4.92
CA HIS A 41 18.27 -9.03 -3.52
C HIS A 41 19.77 -9.25 -3.27
N LEU A 42 20.53 -9.71 -4.28
CA LEU A 42 21.98 -9.91 -4.15
C LEU A 42 22.77 -8.60 -4.27
N GLY A 43 22.14 -7.53 -4.77
CA GLY A 43 22.72 -6.19 -4.78
C GLY A 43 23.92 -6.00 -5.72
N TYR A 44 24.21 -6.95 -6.61
CA TYR A 44 25.38 -6.91 -7.51
C TYR A 44 25.31 -5.82 -8.59
N ILE A 45 24.10 -5.48 -9.08
CA ILE A 45 23.93 -4.47 -10.13
C ILE A 45 23.07 -3.31 -9.64
N LYS A 46 23.64 -2.09 -9.69
CA LYS A 46 22.92 -0.85 -9.37
C LYS A 46 22.38 -0.15 -10.61
N THR A 47 23.23 0.11 -11.61
CA THR A 47 22.87 0.90 -12.80
C THR A 47 21.94 0.15 -13.75
N SER A 48 20.96 0.85 -14.32
CA SER A 48 20.05 0.32 -15.35
C SER A 48 20.80 -0.13 -16.61
N HIS A 49 21.80 0.65 -17.05
CA HIS A 49 22.59 0.35 -18.24
C HIS A 49 23.32 -1.00 -18.14
N ALA A 50 24.00 -1.29 -17.02
CA ALA A 50 24.69 -2.57 -16.83
C ALA A 50 23.69 -3.75 -16.81
N ARG A 51 22.54 -3.58 -16.14
CA ARG A 51 21.47 -4.58 -16.11
C ARG A 51 20.98 -4.91 -17.52
N GLU A 52 20.79 -3.89 -18.34
CA GLU A 52 20.34 -4.06 -19.72
C GLU A 52 21.39 -4.75 -20.60
N LYS A 53 22.68 -4.42 -20.45
CA LYS A 53 23.76 -5.12 -21.17
C LYS A 53 23.82 -6.61 -20.83
N ILE A 54 23.59 -6.98 -19.58
CA ILE A 54 23.56 -8.39 -19.15
C ILE A 54 22.34 -9.10 -19.74
N ARG A 55 21.16 -8.47 -19.73
CA ARG A 55 19.96 -9.00 -20.40
C ARG A 55 20.19 -9.21 -21.90
N GLN A 56 20.79 -8.24 -22.57
CA GLN A 56 21.14 -8.35 -23.99
C GLN A 56 22.11 -9.50 -24.26
N TRP A 57 23.06 -9.75 -23.35
CA TRP A 57 23.95 -10.89 -23.45
C TRP A 57 23.19 -12.22 -23.40
N PHE A 58 22.26 -12.38 -22.43
CA PHE A 58 21.43 -13.58 -22.33
C PHE A 58 20.42 -13.72 -23.48
N LYS A 59 19.90 -12.60 -24.00
CA LYS A 59 18.99 -12.60 -25.16
C LYS A 59 19.68 -13.10 -26.44
N LYS A 60 21.00 -12.93 -26.55
CA LYS A 60 21.81 -13.45 -27.65
C LYS A 60 22.21 -14.93 -27.51
N GLN A 61 21.95 -15.56 -26.35
CA GLN A 61 22.15 -17.00 -26.18
C GLN A 61 21.08 -17.79 -26.92
N GLU A 62 21.29 -19.10 -27.04
CA GLU A 62 20.39 -19.99 -27.76
C GLU A 62 18.95 -19.89 -27.20
N ARG A 63 17.97 -19.79 -28.11
CA ARG A 63 16.56 -19.62 -27.72
C ARG A 63 16.07 -20.81 -26.90
N THR A 64 16.49 -22.02 -27.26
CA THR A 64 16.22 -23.29 -26.58
C THR A 64 16.65 -23.25 -25.12
N GLU A 65 17.90 -22.85 -24.84
CA GLU A 65 18.42 -22.70 -23.48
C GLU A 65 17.60 -21.68 -22.66
N ASN A 66 17.18 -20.58 -23.28
CA ASN A 66 16.37 -19.57 -22.60
C ASN A 66 14.96 -20.08 -22.27
N ILE A 67 14.37 -20.93 -23.11
CA ILE A 67 13.07 -21.57 -22.84
C ILE A 67 13.18 -22.53 -21.66
N GLU A 68 14.17 -23.42 -21.68
CA GLU A 68 14.40 -24.39 -20.60
C GLU A 68 14.62 -23.67 -19.26
N ARG A 69 15.50 -22.66 -19.26
CA ARG A 69 15.75 -21.82 -18.08
C ARG A 69 14.50 -21.08 -17.61
N GLY A 70 13.76 -20.47 -18.54
CA GLY A 70 12.52 -19.75 -18.24
C GLY A 70 11.49 -20.66 -17.60
N ARG A 71 11.38 -21.90 -18.08
CA ARG A 71 10.51 -22.93 -17.53
C ARG A 71 10.90 -23.31 -16.11
N GLU A 72 12.18 -23.55 -15.84
CA GLU A 72 12.66 -23.84 -14.48
C GLU A 72 12.38 -22.71 -13.49
N ILE A 73 12.60 -21.46 -13.90
CA ILE A 73 12.36 -20.28 -13.06
C ILE A 73 10.87 -20.15 -12.76
N LEU A 74 10.03 -20.25 -13.80
CA LEU A 74 8.58 -20.19 -13.64
C LEU A 74 8.08 -21.34 -12.76
N GLU A 75 8.64 -22.54 -12.91
CA GLU A 75 8.29 -23.71 -12.10
C GLU A 75 8.57 -23.53 -10.63
N LYS A 76 9.75 -23.00 -10.29
CA LYS A 76 10.12 -22.70 -8.91
C LYS A 76 9.18 -21.65 -8.32
N GLU A 77 8.89 -20.58 -9.08
CA GLU A 77 8.03 -19.50 -8.61
C GLU A 77 6.58 -19.95 -8.40
N VAL A 78 6.02 -20.69 -9.38
CA VAL A 78 4.65 -21.23 -9.30
C VAL A 78 4.51 -22.21 -8.14
N ARG A 79 5.52 -23.07 -7.91
CA ARG A 79 5.54 -23.99 -6.76
C ARG A 79 5.64 -23.23 -5.43
N HIS A 80 6.48 -22.20 -5.36
CA HIS A 80 6.61 -21.36 -4.17
C HIS A 80 5.30 -20.64 -3.83
N LEU A 81 4.53 -20.23 -4.86
CA LEU A 81 3.23 -19.58 -4.70
C LEU A 81 2.04 -20.57 -4.57
N GLY A 82 2.27 -21.88 -4.66
CA GLY A 82 1.21 -22.90 -4.53
C GLY A 82 0.22 -22.95 -5.70
N ILE A 83 0.62 -22.50 -6.89
CA ILE A 83 -0.26 -22.33 -8.05
C ILE A 83 -0.24 -23.57 -8.96
N LYS A 84 -1.38 -23.90 -9.59
CA LYS A 84 -1.51 -25.06 -10.49
C LYS A 84 -0.92 -24.78 -11.88
N LEU A 85 -0.31 -25.81 -12.47
CA LEU A 85 0.35 -25.75 -13.78
C LEU A 85 -0.55 -25.30 -14.95
N SER A 86 -1.86 -25.55 -14.86
CA SER A 86 -2.87 -25.17 -15.86
C SER A 86 -3.02 -23.65 -16.03
N GLU A 87 -2.51 -22.85 -15.10
CA GLU A 87 -2.62 -21.39 -15.15
C GLU A 87 -1.46 -20.73 -15.93
N ARG A 88 -0.46 -21.49 -16.38
CA ARG A 88 0.70 -20.98 -17.13
C ARG A 88 0.34 -20.31 -18.46
N GLU A 89 -0.58 -20.91 -19.22
CA GLU A 89 -1.03 -20.34 -20.49
C GLU A 89 -1.83 -19.06 -20.27
N ARG A 90 -2.61 -19.00 -19.18
CA ARG A 90 -3.30 -17.78 -18.76
C ARG A 90 -2.29 -16.71 -18.34
N LEU A 91 -1.23 -17.10 -17.63
CA LEU A 91 -0.14 -16.21 -17.25
C LEU A 91 0.55 -15.55 -18.44
N ALA A 92 0.89 -16.32 -19.48
CA ALA A 92 1.49 -15.75 -20.68
C ALA A 92 0.61 -14.64 -21.30
N LYS A 93 -0.70 -14.89 -21.39
CA LYS A 93 -1.69 -13.91 -21.88
C LYS A 93 -1.78 -12.66 -21.01
N LEU A 94 -1.66 -12.78 -19.69
CA LEU A 94 -1.66 -11.63 -18.77
C LEU A 94 -0.49 -10.69 -18.98
N PHE A 95 0.64 -11.24 -19.43
CA PHE A 95 1.83 -10.46 -19.81
C PHE A 95 1.82 -10.03 -21.27
N LYS A 96 0.69 -10.22 -21.99
CA LYS A 96 0.52 -9.89 -23.41
C LYS A 96 1.44 -10.69 -24.34
N TYR A 97 1.70 -11.95 -24.00
CA TYR A 97 2.37 -12.90 -24.89
C TYR A 97 1.35 -13.88 -25.46
N ASP A 98 1.36 -14.03 -26.78
CA ASP A 98 0.49 -14.97 -27.50
C ASP A 98 1.02 -16.40 -27.41
N ASN A 99 2.35 -16.56 -27.38
CA ASN A 99 3.03 -17.84 -27.28
C ASN A 99 3.68 -18.01 -25.91
N LEU A 100 3.44 -19.17 -25.29
CA LEU A 100 4.07 -19.56 -24.04
C LEU A 100 5.60 -19.61 -24.16
N ASP A 101 6.14 -20.05 -25.29
CA ASP A 101 7.60 -20.11 -25.49
C ASP A 101 8.24 -18.72 -25.45
N ASP A 102 7.60 -17.72 -26.07
CA ASP A 102 8.14 -16.35 -26.07
C ASP A 102 8.07 -15.72 -24.68
N PHE A 103 7.03 -16.06 -23.91
CA PHE A 103 6.95 -15.73 -22.49
C PHE A 103 8.08 -16.40 -21.68
N LEU A 104 8.34 -17.69 -21.91
CA LEU A 104 9.43 -18.41 -21.26
C LEU A 104 10.81 -17.85 -21.64
N VAL A 105 11.03 -17.49 -22.91
CA VAL A 105 12.25 -16.80 -23.35
C VAL A 105 12.41 -15.49 -22.58
N ALA A 106 11.34 -14.71 -22.44
CA ALA A 106 11.33 -13.44 -21.70
C ALA A 106 11.70 -13.59 -20.22
N ILE A 107 11.28 -14.68 -19.58
CA ILE A 107 11.72 -15.04 -18.22
C ILE A 107 13.19 -15.49 -18.23
N GLY A 108 13.59 -16.32 -19.19
CA GLY A 108 14.92 -16.93 -19.29
C GLY A 108 16.08 -15.94 -19.43
N TYR A 109 15.89 -14.84 -20.18
CA TYR A 109 16.88 -13.76 -20.26
C TYR A 109 16.70 -12.65 -19.20
N GLY A 110 15.67 -12.75 -18.36
CA GLY A 110 15.40 -11.81 -17.27
C GLY A 110 14.71 -10.50 -17.70
N GLY A 111 14.01 -10.51 -18.83
CA GLY A 111 13.10 -9.44 -19.26
C GLY A 111 11.86 -9.36 -18.36
N ILE A 112 11.35 -10.53 -17.96
CA ILE A 112 10.31 -10.67 -16.94
C ILE A 112 10.96 -11.21 -15.67
N THR A 113 10.73 -10.53 -14.56
CA THR A 113 11.29 -10.90 -13.25
C THR A 113 10.29 -11.74 -12.46
N THR A 114 10.77 -12.63 -11.59
CA THR A 114 9.92 -13.43 -10.69
C THR A 114 8.99 -12.56 -9.84
N ARG A 115 9.49 -11.40 -9.37
CA ARG A 115 8.68 -10.40 -8.66
C ARG A 115 7.50 -9.89 -9.48
N GLN A 116 7.69 -9.62 -10.78
CA GLN A 116 6.60 -9.18 -11.65
C GLN A 116 5.55 -10.28 -11.82
N ILE A 117 5.99 -11.54 -11.94
CA ILE A 117 5.11 -12.71 -12.00
C ILE A 117 4.29 -12.81 -10.71
N ALA A 118 4.94 -12.76 -9.54
CA ALA A 118 4.29 -12.80 -8.24
C ALA A 118 3.26 -11.66 -8.06
N LEU A 119 3.62 -10.42 -8.36
CA LEU A 119 2.72 -9.27 -8.24
C LEU A 119 1.48 -9.36 -9.15
N LYS A 120 1.66 -9.86 -10.37
CA LYS A 120 0.53 -10.04 -11.30
C LYS A 120 -0.39 -11.17 -10.86
N LEU A 121 0.15 -12.19 -10.20
CA LEU A 121 -0.61 -13.32 -9.67
C LEU A 121 -1.39 -12.94 -8.41
N THR A 122 -0.77 -12.21 -7.48
CA THR A 122 -1.46 -11.72 -6.28
C THR A 122 -2.60 -10.76 -6.64
N ALA A 123 -2.39 -9.89 -7.63
CA ALA A 123 -3.43 -8.98 -8.12
C ALA A 123 -4.62 -9.68 -8.82
N GLN A 124 -4.51 -10.97 -9.18
CA GLN A 124 -5.65 -11.75 -9.67
C GLN A 124 -6.39 -12.51 -8.57
N GLN A 125 -5.70 -12.83 -7.46
CA GLN A 125 -6.30 -13.46 -6.29
C GLN A 125 -6.98 -12.44 -5.38
N GLU A 126 -6.50 -11.19 -5.38
CA GLU A 126 -7.30 -10.03 -4.99
C GLU A 126 -8.41 -9.85 -6.04
N GLN A 127 -9.50 -10.63 -5.91
CA GLN A 127 -10.79 -10.01 -6.19
C GLN A 127 -10.79 -8.69 -5.41
N PRO A 128 -11.22 -7.57 -6.01
CA PRO A 128 -11.48 -6.40 -5.20
C PRO A 128 -12.49 -6.88 -4.15
N SER A 129 -12.06 -7.03 -2.90
CA SER A 129 -12.97 -6.81 -1.80
C SER A 129 -13.51 -5.44 -2.11
N GLU A 130 -14.78 -5.37 -2.52
CA GLU A 130 -15.48 -4.12 -2.65
C GLU A 130 -15.13 -3.35 -1.38
N VAL A 131 -14.27 -2.34 -1.51
CA VAL A 131 -14.17 -1.31 -0.50
C VAL A 131 -15.55 -0.71 -0.63
N THR A 132 -16.49 -1.24 0.15
CA THR A 132 -17.81 -0.69 0.24
C THR A 132 -17.52 0.75 0.59
N GLU A 133 -17.76 1.67 -0.35
CA GLU A 133 -17.80 3.08 0.00
C GLU A 133 -18.80 3.10 1.15
N VAL A 134 -18.28 3.27 2.36
CA VAL A 134 -19.11 3.46 3.53
C VAL A 134 -19.76 4.79 3.24
N VAL A 135 -20.96 4.73 2.63
CA VAL A 135 -21.84 5.87 2.50
C VAL A 135 -22.17 6.21 3.93
N LEU A 136 -21.37 7.11 4.51
CA LEU A 136 -21.59 7.58 5.87
C LEU A 136 -23.03 8.12 5.89
N PRO A 137 -23.90 7.57 6.75
CA PRO A 137 -25.28 8.04 6.82
C PRO A 137 -25.25 9.55 7.04
N LYS A 138 -25.94 10.29 6.18
CA LYS A 138 -26.04 11.75 6.30
C LYS A 138 -26.60 12.05 7.69
N ARG A 139 -25.90 12.88 8.45
CA ARG A 139 -26.32 13.29 9.79
C ARG A 139 -27.74 13.85 9.71
N PRO A 140 -28.69 13.36 10.51
CA PRO A 140 -30.05 13.90 10.51
C PRO A 140 -29.99 15.39 10.89
N VAL A 141 -30.58 16.23 10.04
CA VAL A 141 -30.49 17.71 10.13
C VAL A 141 -31.32 18.25 11.31
N SER A 142 -32.16 17.42 11.94
CA SER A 142 -33.24 17.84 12.84
C SER A 142 -33.29 17.05 14.14
N ALA A 143 -32.13 16.75 14.74
CA ALA A 143 -32.07 15.98 15.99
C ALA A 143 -32.08 16.83 17.28
N ILE A 144 -32.20 18.17 17.20
CA ILE A 144 -31.94 19.05 18.35
C ILE A 144 -33.02 20.13 18.45
N LYS A 145 -33.66 20.21 19.62
CA LYS A 145 -34.70 21.18 19.95
C LYS A 145 -34.13 22.23 20.90
N VAL A 146 -34.21 23.50 20.48
CA VAL A 146 -33.86 24.64 21.33
C VAL A 146 -35.10 25.04 22.15
N LEU A 147 -34.95 25.15 23.47
CA LEU A 147 -36.07 25.50 24.34
C LEU A 147 -36.43 26.98 24.18
N GLY A 148 -37.63 27.27 23.65
CA GLY A 148 -38.20 28.62 23.58
C GLY A 148 -38.21 29.30 22.20
N VAL A 149 -37.52 28.77 21.19
CA VAL A 149 -37.55 29.31 19.81
C VAL A 149 -37.49 28.15 18.79
N GLY A 150 -38.37 28.16 17.79
CA GLY A 150 -38.38 27.17 16.70
C GLY A 150 -37.41 27.55 15.56
N ASP A 151 -36.83 26.52 14.91
CA ASP A 151 -35.99 26.58 13.69
C ASP A 151 -34.80 27.56 13.70
N MET A 152 -33.94 27.45 14.71
CA MET A 152 -32.58 28.02 14.64
C MET A 152 -31.61 27.09 13.91
N LEU A 153 -30.68 27.67 13.15
CA LEU A 153 -29.55 26.95 12.59
C LEU A 153 -28.69 26.39 13.74
N THR A 154 -28.70 25.07 13.89
CA THR A 154 -27.93 24.35 14.90
C THR A 154 -26.82 23.54 14.25
N GLN A 155 -25.67 23.47 14.91
CA GLN A 155 -24.54 22.65 14.49
C GLN A 155 -23.87 22.02 15.71
N LEU A 156 -23.22 20.86 15.51
CA LEU A 156 -22.54 20.15 16.58
C LEU A 156 -21.07 20.55 16.68
N ALA A 157 -20.59 20.70 17.91
CA ALA A 157 -19.21 21.06 18.17
C ALA A 157 -18.25 19.92 17.76
N GLN A 158 -17.18 20.28 17.05
CA GLN A 158 -16.10 19.36 16.67
C GLN A 158 -15.09 19.13 17.82
N CYS A 159 -15.22 19.82 18.96
CA CYS A 159 -14.30 19.66 20.08
C CYS A 159 -14.70 18.53 21.02
N CYS A 160 -16.01 18.31 21.25
CA CYS A 160 -16.52 17.30 22.17
C CYS A 160 -17.45 16.28 21.52
N HIS A 161 -17.72 16.39 20.21
CA HIS A 161 -18.50 15.46 19.40
C HIS A 161 -19.75 14.91 20.13
N PRO A 162 -20.71 15.77 20.53
CA PRO A 162 -21.86 15.35 21.31
C PRO A 162 -22.71 14.32 20.55
N VAL A 163 -23.17 13.29 21.26
CA VAL A 163 -24.01 12.22 20.72
C VAL A 163 -25.36 12.14 21.46
N PRO A 164 -26.43 11.61 20.85
CA PRO A 164 -27.70 11.39 21.52
C PRO A 164 -27.52 10.62 22.84
N GLY A 165 -28.04 11.18 23.94
CA GLY A 165 -27.85 10.68 25.29
C GLY A 165 -26.89 11.52 26.14
N ASP A 166 -25.99 12.29 25.51
CA ASP A 166 -25.15 13.25 26.23
C ASP A 166 -25.98 14.42 26.77
N ARG A 167 -25.58 14.94 27.93
CA ARG A 167 -26.08 16.22 28.44
C ARG A 167 -25.49 17.34 27.60
N ILE A 168 -26.34 18.08 26.89
CA ILE A 168 -25.92 19.12 25.94
C ILE A 168 -26.30 20.54 26.39
N ILE A 169 -25.60 21.52 25.83
CA ILE A 169 -25.86 22.96 25.96
C ILE A 169 -25.58 23.66 24.63
N GLY A 170 -26.38 24.67 24.30
CA GLY A 170 -26.20 25.48 23.11
C GLY A 170 -25.38 26.72 23.40
N TYR A 171 -24.44 27.05 22.53
CA TYR A 171 -23.67 28.28 22.55
C TYR A 171 -24.00 29.13 21.32
N VAL A 172 -24.49 30.34 21.54
CA VAL A 172 -24.85 31.28 20.47
C VAL A 172 -23.59 31.89 19.87
N THR A 173 -23.27 31.50 18.63
CA THR A 173 -22.14 32.09 17.88
C THR A 173 -22.60 33.34 17.12
N ARG A 174 -21.66 34.25 16.82
CA ARG A 174 -21.99 35.51 16.13
C ARG A 174 -22.53 35.34 14.70
N SER A 175 -22.14 34.28 13.99
CA SER A 175 -22.43 34.14 12.55
C SER A 175 -22.88 32.76 12.10
N ARG A 176 -22.77 31.72 12.94
CA ARG A 176 -23.04 30.33 12.53
C ARG A 176 -24.19 29.69 13.31
N GLY A 177 -25.09 30.51 13.86
CA GLY A 177 -26.20 30.06 14.69
C GLY A 177 -25.73 29.50 16.04
N VAL A 178 -26.36 28.42 16.48
CA VAL A 178 -26.10 27.80 17.80
C VAL A 178 -25.19 26.58 17.61
N THR A 179 -24.03 26.59 18.28
CA THR A 179 -23.13 25.43 18.34
C THR A 179 -23.41 24.63 19.60
N ILE A 180 -23.56 23.32 19.45
CA ILE A 180 -24.02 22.45 20.53
C ILE A 180 -22.82 21.70 21.09
N HIS A 181 -22.62 21.87 22.39
CA HIS A 181 -21.54 21.26 23.15
C HIS A 181 -22.12 20.30 24.18
N ARG A 182 -21.29 19.39 24.69
CA ARG A 182 -21.58 18.72 25.95
C ARG A 182 -21.49 19.73 27.10
N GLN A 183 -22.32 19.56 28.11
CA GLN A 183 -22.31 20.42 29.31
C GLN A 183 -20.95 20.39 30.04
N ASP A 184 -20.21 19.28 29.92
CA ASP A 184 -18.88 19.10 30.51
C ASP A 184 -17.72 19.48 29.56
N CYS A 185 -18.00 20.17 28.45
CA CYS A 185 -16.98 20.58 27.50
C CYS A 185 -16.12 21.72 28.07
N HIS A 186 -14.80 21.55 28.05
CA HIS A 186 -13.83 22.56 28.51
C HIS A 186 -14.03 23.94 27.85
N ASN A 187 -14.42 23.97 26.57
CA ASN A 187 -14.62 25.20 25.81
C ASN A 187 -15.87 26.00 26.24
N VAL A 188 -16.76 25.42 27.06
CA VAL A 188 -18.02 26.05 27.46
C VAL A 188 -18.14 26.20 28.97
N ILE A 189 -17.52 25.31 29.75
CA ILE A 189 -17.50 25.41 31.23
C ILE A 189 -16.90 26.73 31.71
N GLY A 190 -15.86 27.22 31.03
CA GLY A 190 -15.11 28.43 31.41
C GLY A 190 -15.52 29.70 30.68
N GLU A 191 -16.67 29.71 30.00
CA GLU A 191 -17.12 30.87 29.24
C GLU A 191 -17.71 31.96 30.15
N ASP A 192 -17.19 33.19 30.02
CA ASP A 192 -17.60 34.34 30.84
C ASP A 192 -18.96 34.90 30.42
N GLU A 193 -19.29 34.82 29.12
CA GLU A 193 -20.55 35.31 28.56
C GLU A 193 -21.69 34.28 28.69
N LYS A 194 -22.15 34.03 29.92
CA LYS A 194 -23.23 33.05 30.21
C LYS A 194 -24.55 33.33 29.49
N GLU A 195 -24.81 34.56 29.09
CA GLU A 195 -26.00 34.95 28.32
C GLU A 195 -26.06 34.29 26.94
N ARG A 196 -24.91 33.86 26.40
CA ARG A 196 -24.84 33.12 25.13
C ARG A 196 -25.11 31.63 25.28
N LEU A 197 -25.27 31.14 26.50
CA LEU A 197 -25.59 29.75 26.78
C LEU A 197 -27.10 29.56 26.84
N ILE A 198 -27.60 28.70 25.97
CA ILE A 198 -29.03 28.38 25.88
C ILE A 198 -29.28 26.91 26.18
N PRO A 199 -30.34 26.57 26.93
CA PRO A 199 -30.69 25.19 27.19
C PRO A 199 -31.27 24.54 25.91
N VAL A 200 -30.77 23.35 25.59
CA VAL A 200 -31.13 22.59 24.39
C VAL A 200 -31.33 21.12 24.76
N GLU A 201 -32.20 20.44 24.04
CA GLU A 201 -32.50 19.02 24.25
C GLU A 201 -32.43 18.24 22.94
N TRP A 202 -32.09 16.95 23.04
CA TRP A 202 -32.18 16.05 21.90
C TRP A 202 -33.64 15.82 21.52
N ALA A 203 -33.97 15.93 20.24
CA ALA A 203 -35.24 15.48 19.71
C ALA A 203 -35.28 13.94 19.75
N GLN A 204 -36.44 13.37 20.10
CA GLN A 204 -36.65 11.93 19.97
C GLN A 204 -36.64 11.56 18.49
N THR A 205 -35.76 10.66 18.09
CA THR A 205 -35.62 10.21 16.70
C THR A 205 -35.08 8.79 16.69
N ASP A 206 -35.70 7.93 15.88
CA ASP A 206 -35.33 6.51 15.72
C ASP A 206 -34.20 6.30 14.67
N SER A 207 -33.57 7.38 14.20
CA SER A 207 -32.52 7.29 13.17
C SER A 207 -31.17 6.90 13.76
N LEU A 208 -30.42 6.08 13.04
CA LEU A 208 -29.03 5.78 13.34
C LEU A 208 -28.17 7.06 13.32
N TYR A 209 -27.32 7.21 14.33
CA TYR A 209 -26.45 8.37 14.48
C TYR A 209 -24.98 7.95 14.32
N PRO A 210 -24.22 8.54 13.37
CA PRO A 210 -22.84 8.16 13.15
C PRO A 210 -21.95 8.63 14.30
N VAL A 211 -21.19 7.70 14.89
CA VAL A 211 -20.21 7.97 15.96
C VAL A 211 -18.82 7.55 15.52
N SER A 212 -17.81 8.27 15.98
CA SER A 212 -16.40 7.90 15.77
C SER A 212 -15.93 7.10 16.98
N ILE A 213 -15.32 5.94 16.74
CA ILE A 213 -14.81 5.05 17.78
C ILE A 213 -13.28 4.98 17.63
N GLN A 214 -12.57 5.10 18.74
CA GLN A 214 -11.14 4.83 18.80
C GLN A 214 -10.92 3.39 19.28
N VAL A 215 -10.11 2.64 18.53
CA VAL A 215 -9.77 1.25 18.84
C VAL A 215 -8.27 1.17 19.12
N GLU A 216 -7.90 0.68 20.29
CA GLU A 216 -6.51 0.41 20.68
C GLU A 216 -6.28 -1.10 20.66
N ALA A 217 -5.28 -1.54 19.89
CA ALA A 217 -4.98 -2.95 19.71
C ALA A 217 -3.48 -3.19 19.56
N TRP A 218 -3.04 -4.40 19.89
CA TRP A 218 -1.67 -4.86 19.67
C TRP A 218 -1.46 -5.21 18.20
N ASP A 219 -0.43 -4.63 17.58
CA ASP A 219 -0.11 -4.88 16.18
C ASP A 219 0.25 -6.35 15.95
N ARG A 220 -0.47 -7.00 15.04
CA ARG A 220 -0.22 -8.38 14.60
C ARG A 220 -0.66 -8.59 13.16
N VAL A 221 -0.02 -9.56 12.51
CA VAL A 221 -0.39 -9.98 11.15
C VAL A 221 -1.87 -10.39 11.14
N GLY A 222 -2.66 -9.72 10.29
CA GLY A 222 -4.10 -9.96 10.16
C GLY A 222 -5.00 -9.11 11.06
N LEU A 223 -4.46 -8.20 11.90
CA LEU A 223 -5.26 -7.37 12.81
C LEU A 223 -6.42 -6.62 12.11
N MET A 224 -6.14 -5.98 10.97
CA MET A 224 -7.14 -5.21 10.21
C MET A 224 -8.28 -6.06 9.64
N ARG A 225 -8.11 -7.38 9.55
CA ARG A 225 -9.18 -8.30 9.11
C ARG A 225 -10.10 -8.69 10.27
N ASP A 226 -9.58 -8.62 11.50
CA ASP A 226 -10.30 -9.01 12.71
C ASP A 226 -11.06 -7.83 13.35
N ILE A 227 -10.70 -6.58 12.98
CA ILE A 227 -11.41 -5.33 13.31
C ILE A 227 -12.48 -5.08 12.24
#